data_AF-A0A954TZ66-F1
#
_entry.id   AF-A0A954TZ66-F1
#
_cell.length_a   1.000
_cell.length_b   1.000
_cell.length_c   1.000
_cell.angle_alpha   90.00
_cell.angle_beta   90.00
_cell.angle_gamma   90.00
#
_symmetry.space_group_name_H-M   'P 1'
#
loop_
_entity.id
_entity.type
_entity.pdbx_description
1 polymer ?
#
loop_
_entity_poly.entity_id
_entity_poly.type
_entity_poly.pdbx_seq_one_letter_code
_entity_poly.pdbx_strand_id
1 'polypeptide(L)'
;RVSVNVGGHFDEPHDGSVLVGMQIGPVYQLKISNIPYFEGAEIFPTIEVINRLYPPEGKAGRFPIPIQFTQEELEMALDGRYVTRVVYLEDHDSALPVQDDPSRQRYFEAGPGQDPLQVADTLGRPMLIMRMGSRVPSPEDLAGSAAISAPPIVYESSAVPSVISNDSANAIERPGYDVPRVDYQPIGRPPQIPFVAPQSP
;
A
#
# COMPACT_ATOMS: atom_id res chain seq x y z
N ARG A 1 -1.75 11.23 -16.50
CA ARG A 1 -2.12 9.93 -17.11
C ARG A 1 -1.07 8.90 -16.77
N VAL A 2 -1.44 7.63 -16.62
CA VAL A 2 -0.51 6.54 -16.28
C VAL A 2 -0.58 5.46 -17.35
N SER A 3 0.57 5.01 -17.85
CA SER A 3 0.70 3.80 -18.68
C SER A 3 1.61 2.79 -17.98
N VAL A 4 1.36 1.51 -18.21
CA VAL A 4 2.09 0.37 -17.66
C VAL A 4 2.92 -0.28 -18.77
N ASN A 5 4.18 -0.60 -18.52
CA ASN A 5 4.98 -1.40 -19.45
C ASN A 5 4.46 -2.84 -19.46
N VAL A 6 3.88 -3.27 -20.58
CA VAL A 6 3.42 -4.62 -20.85
C VAL A 6 4.21 -5.15 -22.03
N GLY A 7 5.05 -6.17 -21.81
CA GLY A 7 5.77 -6.81 -22.92
C GLY A 7 6.80 -5.93 -23.63
N GLY A 8 7.33 -4.89 -22.97
CA GLY A 8 8.36 -4.00 -23.51
C GLY A 8 7.82 -2.73 -24.15
N HIS A 9 6.50 -2.52 -24.14
CA HIS A 9 5.85 -1.30 -24.59
C HIS A 9 4.89 -0.78 -23.52
N PHE A 10 4.67 0.53 -23.49
CA PHE A 10 3.62 1.10 -22.66
C PHE A 10 2.25 0.82 -23.28
N ASP A 11 1.27 0.47 -22.45
CA ASP A 11 -0.13 0.36 -22.86
C ASP A 11 -0.78 1.73 -23.06
N GLU A 12 -2.07 1.72 -23.41
CA GLU A 12 -2.85 2.94 -23.57
C GLU A 12 -2.88 3.74 -22.26
N PRO A 13 -2.66 5.07 -22.30
CA PRO A 13 -2.69 5.89 -21.09
C PRO A 13 -4.04 5.87 -20.38
N HIS A 14 -4.02 5.51 -19.10
CA HIS A 14 -5.17 5.54 -18.21
C HIS A 14 -5.34 6.94 -17.60
N ASP A 15 -6.57 7.45 -17.65
CA ASP A 15 -6.97 8.68 -16.95
C ASP A 15 -7.30 8.36 -15.48
N GLY A 16 -6.74 9.13 -14.54
CA GLY A 16 -6.91 8.89 -13.11
C GLY A 16 -6.11 7.69 -12.59
N SER A 17 -6.82 6.63 -12.17
CA SER A 17 -6.24 5.46 -11.50
C SER A 17 -6.33 4.19 -12.35
N VAL A 18 -5.31 3.34 -12.26
CA VAL A 18 -5.29 2.01 -12.88
C VAL A 18 -5.04 0.94 -11.81
N LEU A 19 -5.75 -0.19 -11.88
CA LEU A 19 -5.50 -1.35 -11.03
C LEU A 19 -4.62 -2.34 -11.77
N VAL A 20 -3.50 -2.72 -11.15
CA VAL A 20 -2.47 -3.55 -11.78
C VAL A 20 -2.09 -4.70 -10.85
N GLY A 21 -2.13 -5.93 -11.38
CA GLY A 21 -1.61 -7.13 -10.76
C GLY A 21 -0.14 -7.30 -11.10
N MET A 22 0.71 -7.38 -10.09
CA MET A 22 2.17 -7.50 -10.22
C MET A 22 2.68 -8.70 -9.43
N GLN A 23 3.76 -9.33 -9.90
CA GLN A 23 4.46 -10.35 -9.13
C GLN A 23 5.40 -9.71 -8.09
N ILE A 24 5.71 -10.47 -7.04
CA ILE A 24 6.69 -10.07 -6.03
C ILE A 24 8.09 -10.30 -6.59
N GLY A 25 8.98 -9.30 -6.48
CA GLY A 25 10.39 -9.38 -6.87
C GLY A 25 10.74 -8.59 -8.13
N PRO A 26 10.01 -8.73 -9.25
CA PRO A 26 10.29 -7.92 -10.43
C PRO A 26 10.10 -6.42 -10.24
N VAL A 27 10.82 -5.66 -11.05
CA VAL A 27 10.69 -4.21 -11.16
C VAL A 27 9.84 -3.88 -12.39
N TYR A 28 8.65 -3.35 -12.14
CA TYR A 28 7.70 -2.95 -13.17
C TYR A 28 7.87 -1.47 -13.51
N GLN A 29 7.97 -1.18 -14.80
CA GLN A 29 8.13 0.19 -15.30
C GLN A 29 6.76 0.79 -15.63
N LEU A 30 6.55 2.02 -15.17
CA LEU A 30 5.40 2.85 -15.51
C LEU A 30 5.86 4.08 -16.31
N LYS A 31 4.90 4.73 -16.95
CA LYS A 31 5.04 6.05 -17.56
C LYS A 31 3.94 6.97 -17.05
N ILE A 32 4.33 8.15 -16.57
CA ILE A 32 3.43 9.23 -16.20
C ILE A 32 3.59 10.33 -17.24
N SER A 33 2.47 10.76 -17.81
CA SER A 33 2.41 11.81 -18.83
C SER A 33 1.26 12.77 -18.56
N ASN A 34 1.21 13.87 -19.31
CA ASN A 34 0.23 14.94 -19.14
C ASN A 34 0.24 15.47 -17.70
N ILE A 35 1.44 15.85 -17.24
CA ILE A 35 1.67 16.37 -15.89
C ILE A 35 1.21 17.84 -15.87
N PRO A 36 0.34 18.26 -14.92
CA PRO A 36 -0.11 19.64 -14.82
C PRO A 36 1.07 20.62 -14.79
N TYR A 37 0.99 21.69 -15.59
CA TYR A 37 2.03 22.72 -15.75
C TYR A 37 3.33 22.27 -16.43
N PHE A 38 3.47 20.99 -16.77
CA PHE A 38 4.63 20.41 -17.45
C PHE A 38 4.17 19.61 -18.68
N GLU A 39 3.46 20.29 -19.59
CA GLU A 39 2.94 19.67 -20.80
C GLU A 39 4.06 19.08 -21.67
N GLY A 40 3.84 17.85 -22.16
CA GLY A 40 4.83 17.12 -22.94
C GLY A 40 5.94 16.45 -22.12
N ALA A 41 6.06 16.75 -20.83
CA ALA A 41 6.99 16.03 -19.96
C ALA A 41 6.47 14.62 -19.63
N GLU A 42 7.41 13.68 -19.54
CA GLU A 42 7.14 12.30 -19.15
C GLU A 42 8.10 11.89 -18.02
N ILE A 43 7.58 11.15 -17.04
CA ILE A 43 8.37 10.52 -15.98
C ILE A 43 8.18 9.02 -16.06
N PHE A 44 9.21 8.28 -15.69
CA PHE A 44 9.22 6.82 -15.79
C PHE A 44 9.45 6.19 -14.39
N PRO A 45 8.43 6.14 -13.52
CA PRO A 45 8.54 5.49 -12.22
C PRO A 45 8.69 3.97 -12.35
N THR A 46 9.34 3.36 -11.37
CA THR A 46 9.39 1.91 -11.21
C THR A 46 8.72 1.48 -9.90
N ILE A 47 8.03 0.33 -9.95
CA ILE A 47 7.39 -0.30 -8.80
C ILE A 47 7.99 -1.69 -8.62
N GLU A 48 8.46 -1.99 -7.41
CA GLU A 48 8.92 -3.31 -6.99
C GLU A 48 8.06 -3.77 -5.83
N VAL A 49 7.25 -4.80 -6.04
CA VAL A 49 6.46 -5.41 -4.96
C VAL A 49 7.39 -6.36 -4.20
N ILE A 50 7.54 -6.13 -2.90
CA ILE A 50 8.46 -6.92 -2.04
C ILE A 50 7.72 -7.82 -1.05
N ASN A 51 6.40 -7.63 -0.89
CA ASN A 51 5.57 -8.45 -0.02
C ASN A 51 4.14 -8.57 -0.56
N ARG A 52 3.36 -9.50 -0.02
CA ARG A 52 1.96 -9.75 -0.43
C ARG A 52 0.97 -9.40 0.67
N LEU A 53 -0.18 -8.90 0.24
CA LEU A 53 -1.37 -8.88 1.07
C LEU A 53 -1.96 -10.29 1.18
N TYR A 54 -2.74 -10.51 2.22
CA TYR A 54 -3.53 -11.73 2.44
C TYR A 54 -5.03 -11.41 2.41
N PRO A 55 -5.57 -10.90 1.28
CA PRO A 55 -6.99 -10.65 1.15
C PRO A 55 -7.75 -11.98 1.20
N PRO A 56 -9.04 -11.97 1.59
CA PRO A 56 -9.89 -13.15 1.44
C PRO A 56 -9.88 -13.66 -0.01
N GLU A 57 -10.04 -14.97 -0.17
CA GLU A 57 -10.01 -15.62 -1.49
C GLU A 57 -10.97 -14.94 -2.47
N GLY A 58 -10.48 -14.67 -3.68
CA GLY A 58 -11.23 -13.97 -4.73
C GLY A 58 -11.47 -12.48 -4.50
N LYS A 59 -10.97 -11.87 -3.41
CA LYS A 59 -11.18 -10.45 -3.10
C LYS A 59 -9.96 -9.56 -3.26
N ALA A 60 -8.87 -10.05 -3.88
CA ALA A 60 -7.64 -9.28 -4.03
C ALA A 60 -7.84 -7.90 -4.68
N GLY A 61 -8.69 -7.82 -5.72
CA GLY A 61 -9.01 -6.54 -6.38
C GLY A 61 -9.76 -5.53 -5.50
N ARG A 62 -10.31 -5.93 -4.35
CA ARG A 62 -10.94 -5.03 -3.38
C ARG A 62 -9.98 -4.44 -2.35
N PHE A 63 -8.77 -4.99 -2.26
CA PHE A 63 -7.76 -4.57 -1.29
C PHE A 63 -6.42 -4.30 -2.00
N PRO A 64 -6.37 -3.33 -2.94
CA PRO A 64 -5.11 -2.95 -3.56
C PRO A 64 -4.19 -2.23 -2.56
N ILE A 65 -2.88 -2.25 -2.81
CA ILE A 65 -1.94 -1.33 -2.16
C ILE A 65 -2.00 0.00 -2.94
N PRO A 66 -2.51 1.09 -2.35
CA PRO A 66 -2.61 2.36 -3.07
C PRO A 66 -1.24 2.98 -3.28
N ILE A 67 -1.04 3.57 -4.46
CA ILE A 67 0.11 4.42 -4.78
C ILE A 67 -0.44 5.70 -5.38
N GLN A 68 -0.27 6.81 -4.67
CA GLN A 68 -0.61 8.13 -5.16
C GLN A 68 0.67 8.86 -5.58
N PHE A 69 0.73 9.27 -6.85
CA PHE A 69 1.75 10.21 -7.34
C PHE A 69 1.26 11.63 -7.10
N THR A 70 1.95 12.37 -6.25
CA THR A 70 1.62 13.76 -5.93
C THR A 70 2.26 14.73 -6.92
N GLN A 71 1.73 15.94 -7.05
CA GLN A 71 2.28 16.94 -7.96
C GLN A 71 3.71 17.31 -7.56
N GLU A 72 3.96 17.50 -6.27
CA GLU A 72 5.25 17.88 -5.71
C GLU A 72 6.33 16.84 -6.01
N GLU A 73 5.96 15.56 -5.93
CA GLU A 73 6.83 14.43 -6.28
C GLU A 73 7.21 14.39 -7.76
N LEU A 74 6.23 14.64 -8.63
CA LEU A 74 6.46 14.70 -10.07
C LEU A 74 7.37 15.88 -10.42
N GLU A 75 7.14 17.05 -9.81
CA GLU A 75 7.99 18.23 -9.94
C GLU A 75 9.42 17.97 -9.48
N MET A 76 9.59 17.36 -8.30
CA MET A 76 10.91 16.97 -7.82
C MET A 76 11.64 16.06 -8.82
N ALA A 77 10.94 15.07 -9.38
CA ALA A 77 11.51 14.15 -10.36
C ALA A 77 11.87 14.84 -11.69
N LEU A 78 11.05 15.80 -12.14
CA LEU A 78 11.34 16.63 -13.33
C LEU A 78 12.54 17.55 -13.12
N ASP A 79 12.73 18.05 -11.90
CA ASP A 79 13.90 18.83 -11.48
C ASP A 79 15.18 17.96 -11.32
N GLY A 80 15.11 16.68 -11.68
CA GLY A 80 16.24 15.75 -11.63
C GLY A 80 16.53 15.20 -10.23
N ARG A 81 15.61 15.34 -9.27
CA ARG A 81 15.73 14.70 -7.95
C ARG A 81 15.24 13.25 -8.03
N TYR A 82 15.93 12.38 -7.29
CA TYR A 82 15.53 10.99 -7.17
C TYR A 82 14.61 10.81 -5.96
N VAL A 83 13.37 10.35 -6.20
CA VAL A 83 12.37 10.10 -5.16
C VAL A 83 12.23 8.60 -4.95
N THR A 84 12.35 8.15 -3.70
CA THR A 84 12.10 6.76 -3.29
C THR A 84 11.02 6.75 -2.23
N ARG A 85 9.97 5.96 -2.45
CA ARG A 85 8.93 5.67 -1.47
C ARG A 85 8.87 4.21 -1.15
N VAL A 86 8.74 3.90 0.14
CA VAL A 86 8.41 2.56 0.61
C VAL A 86 7.01 2.63 1.17
N VAL A 87 6.09 1.89 0.56
CA VAL A 87 4.74 1.75 1.09
C VAL A 87 4.73 0.56 2.02
N TYR A 88 4.27 0.77 3.24
CA TYR A 88 4.18 -0.25 4.27
C TYR A 88 2.73 -0.44 4.70
N LEU A 89 2.43 -1.61 5.25
CA LEU A 89 1.18 -1.90 5.91
C LEU A 89 1.38 -1.73 7.41
N GLU A 90 0.64 -0.81 8.01
CA GLU A 90 0.61 -0.61 9.47
C GLU A 90 0.18 -1.86 10.21
N ASP A 91 0.69 -2.03 11.43
CA ASP A 91 0.19 -3.05 12.35
C ASP A 91 -1.13 -2.57 12.97
N HIS A 92 -2.17 -3.39 12.89
CA HIS A 92 -3.50 -3.08 13.42
C HIS A 92 -3.46 -2.77 14.93
N ASP A 93 -2.56 -3.43 15.68
CA ASP A 93 -2.50 -3.27 17.14
C ASP A 93 -1.83 -1.95 17.57
N SER A 94 -1.07 -1.32 16.67
CA SER A 94 -0.35 -0.06 16.93
C SER A 94 -0.85 1.12 16.10
N ALA A 95 -1.75 0.88 15.14
CA ALA A 95 -2.31 1.92 14.29
C ALA A 95 -3.06 2.98 15.12
N LEU A 96 -2.73 4.25 14.87
CA LEU A 96 -3.39 5.36 15.55
C LEU A 96 -4.84 5.47 15.04
N PRO A 97 -5.86 5.58 15.92
CA PRO A 97 -7.26 5.74 15.52
C PRO A 97 -7.51 7.18 15.09
N VAL A 98 -6.91 7.59 13.97
CA VAL A 98 -7.05 8.92 13.38
C VAL A 98 -7.88 8.80 12.13
N GLN A 99 -8.92 9.62 12.00
CA GLN A 99 -9.74 9.68 10.81
C GLN A 99 -8.85 10.00 9.60
N ASP A 100 -8.82 9.09 8.64
CA ASP A 100 -8.06 9.27 7.41
C ASP A 100 -8.80 10.20 6.45
N ASP A 101 -8.06 11.00 5.70
CA ASP A 101 -8.60 11.64 4.50
C ASP A 101 -8.50 10.63 3.36
N PRO A 102 -9.63 10.09 2.85
CA PRO A 102 -9.60 9.07 1.81
C PRO A 102 -9.01 9.59 0.49
N SER A 103 -8.86 10.91 0.31
CA SER A 103 -8.28 11.52 -0.89
C SER A 103 -6.76 11.65 -0.85
N ARG A 104 -6.14 11.45 0.32
CA ARG A 104 -4.69 11.65 0.53
C ARG A 104 -4.05 10.43 1.18
N GLN A 105 -3.04 9.89 0.52
CA GLN A 105 -2.17 8.89 1.13
C GLN A 105 -1.23 9.55 2.14
N ARG A 106 -1.32 9.16 3.41
CA ARG A 106 -0.38 9.62 4.43
C ARG A 106 1.04 9.15 4.12
N TYR A 107 2.00 9.99 4.45
CA TYR A 107 3.42 9.68 4.39
C TYR A 107 4.16 10.49 5.44
N PHE A 108 5.37 10.04 5.77
CA PHE A 108 6.39 10.78 6.50
C PHE A 108 7.67 10.75 5.68
N GLU A 109 8.54 11.71 5.91
CA GLU A 109 9.85 11.73 5.26
C GLU A 109 10.85 10.94 6.10
N ALA A 110 11.61 10.05 5.43
CA ALA A 110 12.79 9.48 6.04
C ALA A 110 13.83 10.60 6.24
N GLY A 111 14.47 10.64 7.40
CA GLY A 111 15.48 11.65 7.71
C GLY A 111 16.69 11.56 6.77
N PRO A 112 17.51 12.63 6.68
CA PRO A 112 18.71 12.63 5.86
C PRO A 112 19.65 11.46 6.21
N GLY A 113 20.04 10.68 5.21
CA GLY A 113 20.92 9.51 5.36
C GLY A 113 20.25 8.26 5.96
N GLN A 114 18.95 8.31 6.27
CA GLN A 114 18.20 7.11 6.66
C GLN A 114 17.76 6.33 5.42
N ASP A 115 17.75 5.00 5.55
CA ASP A 115 17.21 4.10 4.55
C ASP A 115 15.67 4.03 4.70
N PRO A 116 14.89 4.47 3.69
CA PRO A 116 13.43 4.43 3.74
C PRO A 116 12.86 3.02 3.99
N LEU A 117 13.57 1.97 3.56
CA LEU A 117 13.13 0.60 3.77
C LEU A 117 13.22 0.20 5.24
N GLN A 118 14.32 0.58 5.90
CA GLN A 118 14.48 0.34 7.34
C GLN A 118 13.49 1.17 8.16
N VAL A 119 13.26 2.44 7.79
CA VAL A 119 12.24 3.27 8.47
C VAL A 119 10.85 2.63 8.33
N ALA A 120 10.48 2.20 7.13
CA ALA A 120 9.21 1.52 6.90
C ALA A 120 9.07 0.22 7.72
N ASP A 121 10.15 -0.56 7.86
CA ASP A 121 10.18 -1.79 8.66
C ASP A 121 9.96 -1.53 10.16
N THR A 122 10.36 -0.35 10.67
CA THR A 122 10.05 0.05 12.06
C THR A 122 8.60 0.46 12.28
N LEU A 123 7.87 0.82 11.21
CA LEU A 123 6.52 1.38 11.29
C LEU A 123 5.45 0.35 10.91
N GLY A 124 5.83 -0.72 10.24
CA GLY A 124 4.95 -1.82 9.88
C GLY A 124 5.66 -2.75 8.92
N ARG A 125 4.89 -3.41 8.06
CA ARG A 125 5.44 -4.36 7.09
C ARG A 125 5.67 -3.69 5.74
N PRO A 126 6.91 -3.55 5.25
CA PRO A 126 7.16 -3.04 3.90
C PRO A 126 6.48 -3.91 2.84
N MET A 127 5.78 -3.27 1.91
CA MET A 127 4.95 -3.94 0.89
C MET A 127 5.49 -3.75 -0.52
N LEU A 128 5.88 -2.53 -0.86
CA LEU A 128 6.44 -2.19 -2.18
C LEU A 128 7.39 -0.99 -2.09
N ILE A 129 8.24 -0.89 -3.09
CA ILE A 129 9.17 0.21 -3.30
C ILE A 129 8.82 0.90 -4.62
N MET A 130 8.59 2.20 -4.57
CA MET A 130 8.38 3.07 -5.73
C MET A 130 9.59 3.98 -5.88
N ARG A 131 10.11 4.10 -7.10
CA ARG A 131 11.26 4.96 -7.41
C ARG A 131 10.99 5.79 -8.66
N MET A 132 11.34 7.06 -8.67
CA MET A 132 11.21 7.95 -9.83
C MET A 132 12.29 9.04 -9.84
N GLY A 133 12.44 9.73 -10.97
CA GLY A 133 13.54 10.68 -11.21
C GLY A 133 14.83 10.01 -11.71
N SER A 134 14.76 8.76 -12.17
CA SER A 134 15.83 8.09 -12.90
C SER A 134 15.87 8.51 -14.37
N ARG A 135 16.85 8.00 -15.12
CA ARG A 135 16.94 8.19 -16.58
C ARG A 135 15.68 7.68 -17.29
N VAL A 136 15.42 8.26 -18.46
CA VAL A 136 14.45 7.75 -19.44
C VAL A 136 14.89 6.35 -19.88
N PRO A 137 14.02 5.32 -19.80
CA PRO A 137 14.37 3.97 -20.22
C PRO A 137 14.52 3.90 -21.73
N SER A 138 15.55 3.20 -22.21
CA SER A 138 15.67 2.87 -23.63
C SER A 138 14.70 1.75 -24.01
N PRO A 139 14.41 1.55 -25.31
CA PRO A 139 13.63 0.38 -25.75
C PRO A 139 14.21 -0.95 -25.28
N GLU A 140 15.54 -1.06 -25.19
CA GLU A 140 16.23 -2.24 -24.68
C GLU A 140 15.99 -2.43 -23.18
N ASP A 141 15.99 -1.34 -22.40
CA ASP A 141 15.67 -1.40 -20.97
C ASP A 141 14.23 -1.87 -20.74
N LEU A 142 13.28 -1.35 -21.52
CA LEU A 142 11.86 -1.74 -21.43
C LEU A 142 11.66 -3.22 -21.80
N ALA A 143 12.26 -3.67 -22.90
CA ALA A 143 12.20 -5.05 -23.34
C ALA A 143 12.90 -6.00 -22.36
N GLY A 144 14.06 -5.60 -21.81
CA GLY A 144 14.80 -6.36 -20.82
C GLY A 144 14.01 -6.58 -19.54
N SER A 145 13.43 -5.52 -18.97
CA SER A 145 12.53 -5.59 -17.80
C SER A 145 11.33 -6.51 -18.05
N ALA A 146 10.74 -6.44 -19.24
CA ALA A 146 9.61 -7.30 -19.62
C ALA A 146 10.01 -8.76 -19.88
N ALA A 147 11.23 -9.03 -20.34
CA ALA A 147 11.69 -10.39 -20.61
C ALA A 147 11.99 -11.20 -19.34
N ILE A 148 12.38 -10.52 -18.25
CA ILE A 148 12.73 -11.16 -16.97
C ILE A 148 11.55 -11.32 -16.00
N SER A 149 10.41 -10.71 -16.31
CA SER A 149 9.25 -10.65 -15.42
C SER A 149 7.98 -11.14 -16.13
N ALA A 150 7.06 -11.75 -15.39
CA ALA A 150 5.74 -11.97 -15.96
C ALA A 150 5.07 -10.60 -16.21
N PRO A 151 4.39 -10.42 -17.36
CA PRO A 151 3.74 -9.16 -17.69
C PRO A 151 2.74 -8.79 -16.60
N PRO A 152 2.64 -7.50 -16.23
CA PRO A 152 1.64 -7.06 -15.27
C PRO A 152 0.24 -7.29 -15.86
N ILE A 153 -0.70 -7.65 -15.00
CA ILE A 153 -2.11 -7.81 -15.37
C ILE A 153 -2.80 -6.47 -15.14
N VAL A 154 -3.09 -5.74 -16.21
CA VAL A 154 -3.89 -4.52 -16.13
C VAL A 154 -5.36 -4.89 -16.06
N TYR A 155 -6.03 -4.50 -14.97
CA TYR A 155 -7.46 -4.70 -14.83
C TYR A 155 -8.18 -3.50 -15.42
N GLU A 156 -9.14 -3.74 -16.32
CA GLU A 156 -10.05 -2.68 -16.73
C GLU A 156 -10.78 -2.16 -15.48
N SER A 157 -10.77 -0.84 -15.31
CA SER A 157 -11.46 -0.19 -14.21
C SER A 157 -12.96 -0.44 -14.34
N SER A 158 -13.46 -1.53 -13.75
CA SER A 158 -14.81 -1.49 -13.18
C SER A 158 -14.70 -0.53 -12.03
N ALA A 159 -15.19 0.70 -12.25
CA ALA A 159 -15.20 1.80 -11.30
C ALA A 159 -14.96 1.32 -9.88
N VAL A 160 -13.83 1.74 -9.28
CA VAL A 160 -13.64 1.62 -7.82
C VAL A 160 -14.98 2.03 -7.22
N PRO A 161 -15.73 1.13 -6.55
CA PRO A 161 -17.00 1.53 -6.01
C PRO A 161 -16.70 2.75 -5.17
N SER A 162 -17.29 3.89 -5.54
CA SER A 162 -17.22 5.09 -4.73
C SER A 162 -17.49 4.61 -3.33
N VAL A 163 -16.56 4.86 -2.39
CA VAL A 163 -16.86 4.68 -0.97
C VAL A 163 -18.17 5.43 -0.81
N ILE A 164 -19.26 4.70 -0.62
CA ILE A 164 -20.57 5.30 -0.44
C ILE A 164 -20.33 6.22 0.75
N SER A 165 -20.40 7.52 0.51
CA SER A 165 -20.55 8.50 1.57
C SER A 165 -21.86 8.12 2.22
N ASN A 166 -21.79 7.18 3.17
CA ASN A 166 -22.89 6.95 4.08
C ASN A 166 -22.96 8.24 4.85
N ASP A 167 -23.85 9.11 4.38
CA ASP A 167 -24.49 10.13 5.17
C ASP A 167 -24.62 9.55 6.58
N SER A 168 -23.92 10.15 7.53
CA SER A 168 -23.70 9.58 8.87
C SER A 168 -25.01 9.37 9.65
N ALA A 169 -26.13 9.76 9.05
CA ALA A 169 -27.49 9.52 9.49
C ALA A 169 -28.03 8.10 9.21
N ASN A 170 -27.41 7.32 8.32
CA ASN A 170 -27.85 5.95 7.99
C ASN A 170 -26.72 4.92 8.10
N ALA A 171 -25.95 4.98 9.19
CA ALA A 171 -25.22 3.81 9.65
C ALA A 171 -26.25 2.71 9.93
N ILE A 172 -26.34 1.73 9.05
CA ILE A 172 -27.01 0.47 9.38
C ILE A 172 -26.21 -0.11 10.54
N GLU A 173 -26.69 0.11 11.77
CA GLU A 173 -26.45 -0.81 12.86
C GLU A 173 -26.75 -2.19 12.31
N ARG A 174 -25.71 -2.95 11.96
CA ARG A 174 -25.90 -4.38 11.78
C ARG A 174 -26.34 -4.85 13.16
N PRO A 175 -27.55 -5.43 13.32
CA PRO A 175 -27.83 -6.15 14.55
C PRO A 175 -26.67 -7.13 14.70
N GLY A 176 -25.95 -7.01 15.82
CA GLY A 176 -24.81 -7.86 16.09
C GLY A 176 -25.23 -9.30 15.83
N TYR A 177 -24.38 -10.07 15.15
CA TYR A 177 -24.55 -11.51 15.17
C TYR A 177 -24.61 -11.90 16.65
N ASP A 178 -25.77 -12.41 17.07
CA ASP A 178 -25.97 -12.98 18.38
C ASP A 178 -25.14 -14.27 18.42
N VAL A 179 -23.83 -14.11 18.64
CA VAL A 179 -22.96 -15.21 18.99
C VAL A 179 -23.37 -15.60 20.40
N PRO A 180 -23.94 -16.81 20.62
CA PRO A 180 -24.26 -17.23 21.96
C PRO A 180 -22.96 -17.17 22.77
N ARG A 181 -22.95 -16.33 23.81
CA ARG A 181 -21.88 -16.38 24.80
C ARG A 181 -21.91 -17.79 25.35
N VAL A 182 -20.87 -18.57 25.10
CA VAL A 182 -20.65 -19.80 25.85
C VAL A 182 -20.42 -19.36 27.28
N ASP A 183 -21.40 -19.61 28.14
CA ASP A 183 -21.26 -19.41 29.59
C ASP A 183 -20.15 -20.34 30.08
N TYR A 184 -18.93 -19.80 30.19
CA TYR A 184 -17.90 -20.42 31.00
C TYR A 184 -18.40 -20.36 32.45
N GLN A 185 -18.86 -21.49 32.97
CA GLN A 185 -18.98 -21.67 34.42
C GLN A 185 -17.60 -21.35 35.01
N PRO A 186 -17.48 -20.34 35.90
CA PRO A 186 -16.22 -20.08 36.57
C PRO A 186 -15.84 -21.34 37.33
N ILE A 187 -14.75 -21.99 36.93
CA ILE A 187 -14.13 -23.02 37.76
C ILE A 187 -13.81 -22.31 39.08
N GLY A 188 -14.50 -22.71 40.15
CA GLY A 188 -14.43 -22.05 41.45
C GLY A 188 -12.98 -21.82 41.86
N ARG A 189 -12.70 -20.67 42.48
CA ARG A 189 -11.36 -20.38 43.01
C ARG A 189 -10.94 -21.56 43.90
N PRO A 190 -9.73 -22.11 43.73
CA PRO A 190 -9.22 -23.09 44.69
C PRO A 190 -9.18 -22.44 46.09
N PRO A 191 -9.46 -23.21 47.15
CA PRO A 191 -9.45 -22.68 48.51
C PRO A 191 -8.08 -22.08 48.81
N GLN A 192 -8.06 -20.81 49.25
CA GLN A 192 -6.83 -20.17 49.68
C GLN A 192 -6.45 -20.71 51.06
N ILE A 193 -5.33 -21.42 51.12
CA ILE A 193 -4.71 -21.82 52.38
C ILE A 193 -4.04 -20.56 52.94
N PRO A 194 -4.34 -20.13 54.19
CA PRO A 194 -3.68 -18.98 54.78
C PRO A 194 -2.17 -19.26 54.90
N PHE A 195 -1.36 -18.32 54.43
CA PHE A 195 0.08 -18.35 54.63
C PHE A 195 0.40 -18.15 56.13
N VAL A 196 1.04 -19.14 56.75
CA VAL A 196 1.59 -19.04 58.11
C VAL A 196 3.07 -18.74 57.99
N ALA A 197 3.50 -17.56 58.43
CA ALA A 197 4.91 -17.19 58.43
C ALA A 197 5.70 -18.02 59.47
N PRO A 198 6.93 -18.47 59.17
CA PRO A 198 7.77 -19.15 60.14
C PRO A 198 8.20 -18.18 61.25
N GLN A 199 8.03 -18.60 62.51
CA GLN A 199 8.58 -17.91 63.68
C GLN A 199 10.06 -18.29 63.80
N SER A 200 10.94 -17.29 63.86
CA SER A 200 12.37 -17.50 64.07
C SER A 200 12.65 -17.94 65.52
N PRO A 201 13.59 -18.88 65.75
CA PRO A 201 14.06 -19.24 67.08
C PRO A 201 14.97 -18.18 67.72
#